data_AF-A0A2G5C0M7-F1
#
_entry.id   AF-A0A2G5C0M7-F1
#
_cell.length_a   1.000
_cell.length_b   1.000
_cell.length_c   1.000
_cell.angle_alpha   90.00
_cell.angle_beta   90.00
_cell.angle_gamma   90.00
#
_symmetry.space_group_name_H-M   'P 1'
#
loop_
_entity.id
_entity.type
_entity.pdbx_description
1 polymer ?
#
loop_
_entity_poly.entity_id
_entity_poly.type
_entity_poly.pdbx_seq_one_letter_code
_entity_poly.pdbx_strand_id
1 'polypeptide(L)'
;MVKSLASPPHRLLLFLQQSSVEWCSSLWLDAIREIDPSFKRTLIVVSKFDNRLKEFTEKWEVDRYLSASGYLGDNTHPFFVALPKDRGTISNEEFRRQISQVDTEVLRHLREGVNGGFDEDKFRPFIGFGRLRDYLEEELPKRYKEAAPATLALLEQRCDEVSIDF
;
A
#
# COMPACT_ATOMS: atom_id res chain seq x y z
N MET A 1 3.41 12.66 -17.75
CA MET A 1 4.57 11.87 -17.28
C MET A 1 4.16 10.77 -16.27
N VAL A 2 3.56 11.09 -15.12
CA VAL A 2 3.13 10.04 -14.15
C VAL A 2 1.93 9.23 -14.67
N LYS A 3 0.89 9.89 -15.18
CA LYS A 3 -0.29 9.20 -15.75
C LYS A 3 0.14 8.21 -16.84
N SER A 4 0.97 8.63 -17.81
CA SER A 4 1.49 7.74 -18.86
C SER A 4 2.31 6.55 -18.34
N LEU A 5 3.01 6.71 -17.21
CA LEU A 5 3.71 5.60 -16.56
C LEU A 5 2.76 4.67 -15.79
N ALA A 6 1.64 5.18 -15.28
CA ALA A 6 0.66 4.40 -14.54
C ALA A 6 -0.44 3.80 -15.45
N SER A 7 -0.67 4.35 -16.64
CA SER A 7 -1.71 3.93 -17.58
C SER A 7 -1.61 2.47 -18.03
N PRO A 8 -0.42 1.88 -18.30
CA PRO A 8 -0.36 0.49 -18.74
C PRO A 8 -0.98 -0.47 -17.71
N PRO A 9 -1.91 -1.36 -18.12
CA PRO A 9 -2.74 -2.13 -17.19
C PRO A 9 -1.97 -3.22 -16.43
N HIS A 10 -0.81 -3.64 -16.94
CA HIS A 10 0.05 -4.64 -16.32
C HIS A 10 0.93 -4.08 -15.18
N ARG A 11 0.88 -2.77 -14.89
CA ARG A 11 1.69 -2.15 -13.84
C ARG A 11 0.93 -2.12 -12.52
N LEU A 12 1.55 -2.65 -11.47
CA LEU A 12 1.11 -2.43 -10.11
C LEU A 12 1.38 -0.98 -9.71
N LEU A 13 0.39 -0.33 -9.13
CA LEU A 13 0.47 1.06 -8.67
C LEU A 13 0.62 1.06 -7.16
N LEU A 14 1.71 1.65 -6.67
CA LEU A 14 1.91 1.91 -5.25
C LEU A 14 1.56 3.36 -4.96
N PHE A 15 0.36 3.60 -4.45
CA PHE A 15 -0.14 4.94 -4.15
C PHE A 15 0.23 5.32 -2.72
N LEU A 16 1.24 6.19 -2.59
CA LEU A 16 1.74 6.64 -1.29
C LEU A 16 1.04 7.94 -0.87
N GLN A 17 0.43 7.93 0.32
CA GLN A 17 -0.16 9.10 0.97
C GLN A 17 0.45 9.28 2.37
N GLN A 18 0.47 10.50 2.90
CA GLN A 18 0.84 10.74 4.30
C GLN A 18 -0.38 10.65 5.20
N SER A 19 -0.21 10.12 6.40
CA SER A 19 -1.28 9.93 7.39
C SER A 19 -2.03 11.20 7.79
N SER A 20 -1.35 12.35 7.74
CA SER A 20 -1.93 13.67 8.04
C SER A 20 -2.83 14.23 6.94
N VAL A 21 -2.89 13.58 5.77
CA VAL A 21 -3.76 14.00 4.67
C VAL A 21 -5.08 13.25 4.81
N GLU A 22 -6.15 13.99 5.04
CA GLU A 22 -7.51 13.45 5.01
C GLU A 22 -7.84 12.85 3.64
N TRP A 23 -8.53 11.70 3.64
CA TRP A 23 -8.88 10.97 2.42
C TRP A 23 -9.63 11.84 1.40
N CYS A 24 -10.52 12.72 1.86
CA CYS A 24 -11.27 13.66 1.02
C CYS A 24 -10.41 14.72 0.33
N SER A 25 -9.23 15.01 0.86
CA SER A 25 -8.36 16.12 0.41
C SER A 25 -7.27 15.63 -0.54
N SER A 26 -7.25 14.34 -0.87
CA SER A 26 -6.23 13.74 -1.72
C SER A 26 -6.55 13.99 -3.20
N LEU A 27 -6.06 15.12 -3.74
CA LEU A 27 -6.16 15.46 -5.17
C LEU A 27 -5.63 14.34 -6.09
N TRP A 28 -4.70 13.53 -5.61
CA TRP A 28 -4.12 12.43 -6.38
C TRP A 28 -5.00 11.18 -6.42
N LEU A 29 -5.96 11.06 -5.50
CA LEU A 29 -6.84 9.92 -5.44
C LEU A 29 -7.82 9.92 -6.63
N ASP A 30 -8.25 11.09 -7.09
CA ASP A 30 -9.05 11.23 -8.32
C ASP A 30 -8.22 10.90 -9.56
N ALA A 31 -6.95 11.35 -9.61
CA ALA A 31 -6.05 11.01 -10.70
C ALA A 31 -5.77 9.49 -10.79
N ILE A 32 -5.72 8.79 -9.67
CA ILE A 32 -5.62 7.32 -9.62
C ILE A 32 -6.94 6.68 -10.06
N ARG A 33 -8.09 7.18 -9.62
CA ARG A 33 -9.40 6.65 -10.02
C ARG A 33 -9.63 6.77 -11.53
N GLU A 34 -9.10 7.79 -12.19
CA GLU A 34 -9.13 7.88 -13.66
C GLU A 34 -8.36 6.72 -14.33
N ILE A 35 -7.34 6.16 -13.66
CA ILE A 35 -6.43 5.15 -14.20
C ILE A 35 -6.82 3.73 -13.78
N ASP A 36 -7.34 3.58 -12.55
CA ASP A 36 -7.78 2.32 -11.94
C ASP A 36 -8.99 2.60 -11.01
N PRO A 37 -10.20 2.79 -11.57
CA PRO A 37 -11.39 3.20 -10.81
C PRO A 37 -11.78 2.25 -9.68
N SER A 38 -11.44 0.97 -9.82
CA SER A 38 -11.75 -0.09 -8.87
C SER A 38 -10.57 -0.48 -7.98
N PHE A 39 -9.45 0.24 -8.06
CA PHE A 39 -8.21 -0.05 -7.33
C PHE A 39 -7.70 -1.50 -7.48
N LYS A 40 -7.99 -2.18 -8.60
CA LYS A 40 -7.66 -3.60 -8.80
C LYS A 40 -6.16 -3.86 -8.86
N ARG A 41 -5.39 -2.87 -9.27
CA ARG A 41 -3.93 -2.92 -9.37
C ARG A 41 -3.27 -1.80 -8.58
N THR A 42 -4.01 -1.15 -7.70
CA THR A 42 -3.52 -0.06 -6.87
C THR A 42 -3.47 -0.51 -5.41
N LEU A 43 -2.27 -0.54 -4.85
CA LEU A 43 -2.07 -0.66 -3.41
C LEU A 43 -1.97 0.75 -2.84
N ILE A 44 -2.80 1.03 -1.84
CA ILE A 44 -2.79 2.31 -1.14
C ILE A 44 -1.96 2.14 0.12
N VAL A 45 -0.97 3.02 0.30
CA VAL A 45 -0.04 3.01 1.43
C VAL A 45 -0.07 4.36 2.12
N VAL A 46 -0.48 4.35 3.39
CA VAL A 46 -0.49 5.52 4.27
C VAL A 46 0.79 5.52 5.10
N SER A 47 1.71 6.39 4.76
CA SER A 47 3.00 6.59 5.42
C SER A 47 2.93 7.54 6.63
N LYS A 48 3.98 7.52 7.45
CA LYS A 48 4.10 8.35 8.67
C LYS A 48 2.96 8.11 9.65
N PHE A 49 2.45 6.89 9.72
CA PHE A 49 1.28 6.58 10.53
C PHE A 49 1.49 6.90 12.01
N ASP A 50 2.74 6.79 12.50
CA ASP A 50 3.17 7.17 13.84
C ASP A 50 2.80 8.61 14.24
N ASN A 51 2.80 9.55 13.28
CA ASN A 51 2.42 10.94 13.55
C ASN A 51 0.94 11.08 13.92
N ARG A 52 0.07 10.25 13.31
CA ARG A 52 -1.38 10.32 13.50
C ARG A 52 -1.84 9.57 14.76
N LEU A 53 -1.05 8.61 15.23
CA LEU A 53 -1.38 7.80 16.42
C LEU A 53 -1.70 8.62 17.67
N LYS A 54 -1.04 9.77 17.84
CA LYS A 54 -1.21 10.63 19.02
C LYS A 54 -2.53 11.40 19.02
N GLU A 55 -3.22 11.46 17.88
CA GLU A 55 -4.47 12.20 17.72
C GLU A 55 -5.69 11.32 18.05
N PHE A 56 -5.53 9.99 18.11
CA PHE A 56 -6.61 9.07 18.43
C PHE A 56 -6.79 8.95 19.93
N THR A 57 -8.03 9.11 20.38
CA THR A 57 -8.42 8.93 21.79
C THR A 57 -9.36 7.75 21.94
N GLU A 58 -10.26 7.54 20.99
CA GLU A 58 -11.33 6.53 21.09
C GLU A 58 -11.28 5.51 19.95
N LYS A 59 -11.66 4.26 20.24
CA LYS A 59 -11.70 3.15 19.26
C LYS A 59 -12.42 3.49 17.95
N TRP A 60 -13.56 4.17 18.03
CA TRP A 60 -14.36 4.49 16.85
C TRP A 60 -13.65 5.45 15.89
N GLU A 61 -12.76 6.32 16.39
CA GLU A 61 -11.96 7.24 15.57
C GLU A 61 -10.94 6.47 14.75
N VAL A 62 -10.26 5.52 15.42
CA VAL A 62 -9.28 4.64 14.80
C VAL A 62 -9.95 3.78 13.74
N ASP A 63 -11.02 3.07 14.10
CA ASP A 63 -11.70 2.15 13.19
C ASP A 63 -12.28 2.90 11.97
N ARG A 64 -12.83 4.10 12.18
CA ARG A 64 -13.30 4.95 11.09
C ARG A 64 -12.15 5.36 10.17
N TYR A 65 -11.01 5.80 10.72
CA TYR A 65 -9.85 6.20 9.94
C TYR A 65 -9.25 5.02 9.15
N LEU A 66 -9.04 3.88 9.80
CA LEU A 66 -8.47 2.67 9.22
C LEU A 66 -9.37 2.05 8.15
N SER A 67 -10.70 2.15 8.33
CA SER A 67 -11.65 1.65 7.34
C SER A 67 -11.56 2.38 6.00
N ALA A 68 -11.16 3.66 6.01
CA ALA A 68 -11.29 4.57 4.87
C ALA A 68 -12.69 4.51 4.21
N SER A 69 -13.71 4.05 4.96
CA SER A 69 -15.06 3.80 4.47
C SER A 69 -15.67 5.12 4.01
N GLY A 70 -16.26 5.10 2.82
CA GLY A 70 -16.78 6.28 2.13
C GLY A 70 -15.83 6.89 1.10
N TYR A 71 -14.54 6.54 1.09
CA TYR A 71 -13.57 7.03 0.09
C TYR A 71 -13.02 5.93 -0.80
N LEU A 72 -12.57 4.82 -0.21
CA LEU A 72 -11.93 3.74 -0.99
C LEU A 72 -12.91 2.64 -1.42
N GLY A 73 -14.12 2.65 -0.87
CA GLY A 73 -15.09 1.56 -1.02
C GLY A 73 -14.82 0.42 -0.04
N ASP A 74 -15.76 -0.52 0.07
CA ASP A 74 -15.75 -1.52 1.15
C ASP A 74 -14.69 -2.62 0.97
N ASN A 75 -14.16 -2.78 -0.25
CA ASN A 75 -13.24 -3.87 -0.61
C ASN A 75 -11.78 -3.42 -0.73
N THR A 76 -11.46 -2.15 -0.43
CA THR A 76 -10.11 -1.61 -0.57
C THR A 76 -9.57 -1.22 0.80
N HIS A 77 -8.58 -1.97 1.26
CA HIS A 77 -7.93 -1.73 2.55
C HIS A 77 -6.54 -1.11 2.33
N PRO A 78 -6.32 0.12 2.82
CA PRO A 78 -5.00 0.75 2.74
C PRO A 78 -4.04 0.14 3.77
N PHE A 79 -2.77 0.03 3.40
CA PHE A 79 -1.70 -0.34 4.33
C PHE A 79 -1.21 0.88 5.11
N PHE A 80 -1.15 0.78 6.43
CA PHE A 80 -0.67 1.85 7.29
C PHE A 80 0.75 1.53 7.78
N VAL A 81 1.71 2.37 7.42
CA VAL A 81 3.13 2.14 7.67
C VAL A 81 3.80 3.34 8.34
N ALA A 82 4.74 3.04 9.23
CA ALA A 82 5.67 4.00 9.79
C ALA A 82 7.09 3.46 9.58
N LEU A 83 8.07 4.35 9.50
CA LEU A 83 9.47 3.99 9.33
C LEU A 83 10.31 4.61 10.45
N PRO A 84 11.45 3.98 10.80
CA PRO A 84 12.39 4.56 11.76
C PRO A 84 12.79 5.98 11.36
N LYS A 85 12.89 6.88 12.35
CA LYS A 85 13.27 8.28 12.13
C LYS A 85 14.77 8.46 11.98
N ASP A 86 15.55 7.52 12.50
CA ASP A 86 17.01 7.55 12.40
C ASP A 86 17.45 7.21 10.97
N ARG A 87 18.23 8.12 10.38
CA ARG A 87 18.80 8.01 9.04
C ARG A 87 20.32 7.98 9.08
N GLY A 88 20.91 7.73 10.25
CA GLY A 88 22.35 7.52 10.39
C GLY A 88 22.84 6.36 9.51
N THR A 89 24.16 6.22 9.39
CA THR A 89 24.78 5.12 8.67
C THR A 89 24.64 3.83 9.48
N ILE A 90 23.46 3.23 9.45
CA ILE A 90 23.13 1.96 10.10
C ILE A 90 23.21 0.81 9.10
N SER A 91 23.49 -0.40 9.58
CA SER A 91 23.49 -1.59 8.73
C SER A 91 22.06 -1.91 8.26
N ASN A 92 21.95 -2.62 7.13
CA ASN A 92 20.65 -3.11 6.65
C ASN A 92 19.95 -4.03 7.67
N GLU A 93 20.71 -4.79 8.46
CA GLU A 93 20.16 -5.64 9.51
C GLU A 93 19.56 -4.82 10.64
N GLU A 94 20.28 -3.80 11.11
CA GLU A 94 19.79 -2.90 12.15
C GLU A 94 18.56 -2.13 11.67
N PHE A 95 18.55 -1.66 10.42
CA PHE A 95 17.39 -0.98 9.85
C PHE A 95 16.14 -1.88 9.81
N ARG A 96 16.29 -3.16 9.43
CA ARG A 96 15.19 -4.13 9.47
C ARG A 96 14.70 -4.38 10.89
N ARG A 97 15.61 -4.45 11.86
CA ARG A 97 15.26 -4.59 13.29
C ARG A 97 14.45 -3.38 13.77
N GLN A 98 14.88 -2.17 13.41
CA GLN A 98 14.19 -0.93 13.77
C GLN A 98 12.79 -0.86 13.13
N ILE A 99 12.62 -1.29 11.87
CA ILE A 99 11.30 -1.37 11.22
C ILE A 99 10.36 -2.28 12.03
N SER A 100 10.84 -3.48 12.41
CA SER A 100 10.03 -4.42 13.22
C SER A 100 9.66 -3.83 14.59
N GLN A 101 10.57 -3.08 15.21
CA GLN A 101 10.30 -2.37 16.46
C GLN A 101 9.24 -1.29 16.28
N VAL A 102 9.31 -0.48 15.21
CA VAL A 102 8.30 0.53 14.88
C VAL A 102 6.93 -0.10 14.65
N ASP A 103 6.86 -1.18 13.88
CA ASP A 103 5.59 -1.91 13.65
C ASP A 103 4.98 -2.40 14.97
N THR A 104 5.81 -2.91 15.88
CA THR A 104 5.39 -3.35 17.21
C THR A 104 4.90 -2.19 18.07
N GLU A 105 5.60 -1.06 18.05
CA GLU A 105 5.23 0.14 18.81
C GLU A 105 3.91 0.74 18.32
N VAL A 106 3.71 0.79 17.00
CA VAL A 106 2.44 1.24 16.37
C VAL A 106 1.28 0.38 16.87
N LEU A 107 1.39 -0.94 16.79
CA LEU A 107 0.34 -1.85 17.25
C LEU A 107 0.11 -1.74 18.76
N ARG A 108 1.17 -1.62 19.56
CA ARG A 108 1.06 -1.44 21.01
C ARG A 108 0.31 -0.15 21.34
N HIS A 109 0.65 0.96 20.70
CA HIS A 109 -0.04 2.24 20.91
C HIS A 109 -1.52 2.16 20.53
N LEU A 110 -1.86 1.48 19.42
CA LEU A 110 -3.27 1.29 19.06
C LEU A 110 -4.06 0.42 20.05
N ARG A 111 -3.42 -0.53 20.74
CA ARG A 111 -4.07 -1.39 21.74
C ARG A 111 -4.20 -0.71 23.10
N GLU A 112 -3.13 -0.06 23.55
CA GLU A 112 -2.98 0.41 24.93
C GLU A 112 -3.18 1.93 25.07
N GLY A 113 -2.83 2.69 24.02
CA GLY A 113 -2.85 4.15 24.00
C GLY A 113 -4.20 4.74 23.56
N VAL A 114 -5.12 3.92 23.05
CA VAL A 114 -6.45 4.33 22.60
C VAL A 114 -7.50 3.69 23.51
N ASN A 115 -8.49 4.47 23.95
CA ASN A 115 -9.58 3.96 24.76
C ASN A 115 -10.41 2.93 23.95
N GLY A 116 -10.47 1.70 24.47
CA GLY A 116 -11.09 0.57 23.77
C GLY A 116 -10.25 -0.04 22.64
N GLY A 117 -9.05 0.46 22.36
CA GLY A 117 -8.13 -0.07 21.36
C GLY A 117 -8.59 0.15 19.91
N PHE A 118 -8.50 -0.88 19.07
CA PHE A 118 -8.97 -0.89 17.68
C PHE A 118 -9.49 -2.28 17.28
N ASP A 119 -10.18 -2.40 16.15
CA ASP A 119 -10.62 -3.71 15.63
C ASP A 119 -9.42 -4.47 15.04
N GLU A 120 -8.75 -5.22 15.92
CA GLU A 120 -7.50 -5.90 15.57
C GLU A 120 -7.72 -6.99 14.51
N ASP A 121 -8.81 -7.75 14.61
CA ASP A 121 -9.13 -8.82 13.67
C ASP A 121 -9.31 -8.26 12.25
N LYS A 122 -9.95 -7.09 12.14
CA LYS A 122 -10.17 -6.44 10.85
C LYS A 122 -8.93 -5.74 10.31
N PHE A 123 -8.19 -4.99 11.13
CA PHE A 123 -7.20 -4.04 10.62
C PHE A 123 -5.75 -4.45 10.77
N ARG A 124 -5.41 -5.36 11.71
CA ARG A 124 -4.03 -5.81 11.92
C ARG A 124 -3.33 -6.33 10.65
N PRO A 125 -3.99 -7.04 9.72
CA PRO A 125 -3.35 -7.49 8.49
C PRO A 125 -2.82 -6.36 7.61
N PHE A 126 -3.29 -5.12 7.82
CA PHE A 126 -2.95 -3.95 7.00
C PHE A 126 -2.07 -2.93 7.74
N ILE A 127 -1.57 -3.25 8.94
CA ILE A 127 -0.74 -2.33 9.73
C ILE A 127 0.68 -2.87 9.84
N GLY A 128 1.63 -2.00 9.54
CA GLY A 128 3.07 -2.26 9.62
C GLY A 128 3.73 -2.47 8.26
N PHE A 129 5.00 -2.09 8.16
CA PHE A 129 5.80 -2.29 6.96
C PHE A 129 6.00 -3.78 6.65
N GLY A 130 6.15 -4.62 7.69
CA GLY A 130 6.26 -6.07 7.52
C GLY A 130 5.06 -6.66 6.77
N ARG A 131 3.85 -6.21 7.08
CA ARG A 131 2.62 -6.66 6.40
C ARG A 131 2.55 -6.21 4.95
N LEU A 132 2.93 -4.96 4.66
CA LEU A 132 3.04 -4.48 3.29
C LEU A 132 4.06 -5.28 2.48
N ARG A 133 5.21 -5.60 3.07
CA ARG A 133 6.24 -6.44 2.43
C ARG A 133 5.68 -7.82 2.12
N ASP A 134 5.11 -8.52 3.10
CA ASP A 134 4.59 -9.87 2.94
C ASP A 134 3.56 -9.92 1.80
N TYR A 135 2.62 -8.96 1.78
CA TYR A 135 1.64 -8.84 0.69
C TYR A 135 2.30 -8.65 -0.68
N LEU A 136 3.29 -7.76 -0.80
CA LEU A 136 4.00 -7.52 -2.06
C LEU A 136 4.80 -8.74 -2.53
N GLU A 137 5.44 -9.45 -1.60
CA GLU A 137 6.18 -10.68 -1.87
C GLU A 137 5.28 -11.82 -2.38
N GLU A 138 4.02 -11.87 -1.95
CA GLU A 138 3.02 -12.83 -2.43
C GLU A 138 2.38 -12.40 -3.76
N GLU A 139 2.02 -11.12 -3.89
CA GLU A 139 1.24 -10.61 -5.02
C GLU A 139 2.08 -10.44 -6.30
N LEU A 140 3.35 -10.05 -6.19
CA LEU A 140 4.22 -9.83 -7.36
C LEU A 140 4.47 -11.12 -8.16
N PRO A 141 4.89 -12.25 -7.56
CA PRO A 141 5.08 -13.50 -8.30
C PRO A 141 3.78 -14.03 -8.90
N LYS A 142 2.66 -13.86 -8.19
CA LYS A 142 1.34 -14.27 -8.65
C LYS A 142 0.97 -13.53 -9.93
N ARG A 143 1.02 -12.19 -9.93
CA ARG A 143 0.71 -11.38 -11.11
C ARG A 143 1.65 -11.64 -12.28
N TYR A 144 2.94 -11.88 -12.00
CA TYR A 144 3.89 -12.27 -13.03
C TYR A 144 3.47 -13.57 -13.73
N LYS A 145 3.13 -14.61 -12.95
CA LYS A 145 2.67 -15.90 -13.49
C LYS A 145 1.37 -15.77 -14.28
N GLU A 146 0.42 -14.98 -13.79
CA GLU A 146 -0.86 -14.73 -14.47
C GLU A 146 -0.67 -13.99 -15.82
N ALA A 147 0.28 -13.06 -15.89
CA ALA A 147 0.56 -12.27 -17.09
C ALA A 147 1.45 -13.00 -18.12
N ALA A 148 2.20 -14.03 -17.71
CA ALA A 148 3.18 -14.69 -18.57
C ALA A 148 2.61 -15.26 -19.88
N PRO A 149 1.46 -15.99 -19.91
CA PRO A 149 0.95 -16.56 -21.16
C PRO A 149 0.60 -15.50 -22.21
N ALA A 150 -0.11 -14.44 -21.81
CA ALA A 150 -0.48 -13.36 -22.71
C ALA A 150 0.75 -12.56 -23.19
N THR A 151 1.76 -12.43 -22.33
CA THR A 151 3.01 -11.76 -22.69
C THR A 151 3.81 -12.57 -23.71
N LEU A 152 3.92 -13.89 -23.53
CA LEU A 152 4.61 -14.77 -24.46
C LEU A 152 3.95 -14.80 -25.84
N ALA A 153 2.62 -14.95 -25.90
CA ALA A 153 1.87 -14.92 -27.16
C ALA A 153 2.07 -13.59 -27.91
N LEU A 154 2.10 -12.45 -27.18
CA LEU A 154 2.39 -11.15 -27.78
C LEU A 154 3.82 -11.08 -28.33
N LEU A 155 4.80 -11.63 -27.61
CA LEU A 155 6.20 -11.64 -28.06
C LEU A 155 6.37 -12.50 -29.31
N GLU A 156 5.76 -13.68 -29.35
CA GLU A 156 5.76 -14.57 -30.52
C GLU A 156 5.19 -13.85 -31.75
N GLN A 157 4.01 -13.24 -31.61
CA GLN A 157 3.40 -12.43 -32.68
C GLN A 157 4.35 -11.33 -33.20
N ARG A 158 5.04 -10.62 -32.29
CA ARG A 158 5.97 -9.54 -32.67
C ARG A 158 7.21 -10.08 -33.38
N CYS A 159 7.72 -11.24 -32.98
CA CYS A 159 8.84 -11.89 -33.66
C CYS A 159 8.48 -12.30 -35.08
N ASP A 160 7.26 -12.82 -35.28
CA ASP A 160 6.75 -13.20 -36.60
C ASP A 160 6.56 -11.97 -37.50
N GLU A 161 5.97 -10.89 -36.97
CA GLU A 161 5.82 -9.61 -37.70
C GLU A 161 7.16 -9.08 -38.21
N VAL A 162 8.20 -9.08 -37.36
CA VAL A 162 9.54 -8.60 -37.76
C VAL A 162 10.18 -9.54 -38.79
N SER A 163 9.90 -10.84 -38.71
CA SER A 163 10.49 -11.85 -39.61
C SER A 163 9.85 -11.85 -41.00
N ILE A 164 8.65 -11.27 -41.17
CA ILE A 164 7.95 -11.11 -42.46
C ILE A 164 8.42 -9.85 -43.22
N ASP A 165 9.00 -8.88 -42.52
CA ASP A 165 9.51 -7.62 -43.08
C ASP A 165 10.96 -7.70 -43.63
N PHE A 166 11.56 -8.91 -43.66
CA PHE A 166 12.87 -9.23 -44.26
C PHE A 166 12.74 -10.26 -45.38
#